data_AF-A0A8T6DZ92-F1
#
_entry.id   AF-A0A8T6DZ92-F1
#
_cell.length_a   1.000
_cell.length_b   1.000
_cell.length_c   1.000
_cell.angle_alpha   90.00
_cell.angle_beta   90.00
_cell.angle_gamma   90.00
#
_symmetry.space_group_name_H-M   'P 1'
#
loop_
_entity.id
_entity.type
_entity.pdbx_description
1 polymer ?
#
loop_
_entity_poly.entity_id
_entity_poly.type
_entity_poly.pdbx_seq_one_letter_code
_entity_poly.pdbx_strand_id
1 'polypeptide(L)' 'MSTSVVPINQLSPGGDLRSYIHSVSAFPILTADEEQNLARRLFDDGDLDAARELILSHLRFVVHIARTYRGYG' A
#
# COMPACT_ATOMS: atom_id res chain seq x y z
N MET A 1 16.08 -13.68 -15.23
CA MET A 1 14.82 -13.03 -14.81
C MET A 1 14.77 -13.08 -13.29
N SER A 2 15.46 -12.13 -12.65
CA SER A 2 15.63 -12.12 -11.19
C SER A 2 14.50 -11.28 -10.60
N THR A 3 13.48 -11.94 -10.07
CA THR A 3 12.42 -11.27 -9.32
C THR A 3 13.02 -10.83 -7.99
N SER A 4 13.52 -9.59 -7.95
CA SER A 4 13.98 -8.95 -6.71
C SER A 4 12.79 -8.76 -5.78
N VAL A 5 12.54 -9.76 -4.93
CA VAL A 5 11.62 -9.64 -3.82
C VAL A 5 12.27 -8.67 -2.84
N VAL A 6 11.76 -7.44 -2.78
CA VAL A 6 12.16 -6.47 -1.76
C VAL A 6 11.94 -7.15 -0.40
N PRO A 7 12.98 -7.36 0.42
CA PRO A 7 12.83 -8.07 1.66
C PRO A 7 11.98 -7.22 2.61
N ILE A 8 10.79 -7.74 2.91
CA ILE A 8 9.80 -7.22 3.85
C ILE A 8 10.41 -7.04 5.27
N ASN A 9 11.63 -7.52 5.52
CA ASN A 9 12.35 -7.38 6.77
C ASN A 9 12.74 -5.92 7.14
N GLN A 10 12.67 -4.98 6.19
CA GLN A 10 12.76 -3.54 6.50
C GLN A 10 11.46 -2.94 7.06
N LEU A 11 10.39 -3.72 7.15
CA LEU A 11 9.06 -3.32 7.63
C LEU A 11 8.73 -3.82 9.04
N SER A 12 9.74 -4.34 9.77
CA SER A 12 9.56 -4.86 11.13
C SER A 12 9.26 -3.73 12.14
N PRO A 13 8.33 -3.90 13.09
CA PRO A 13 8.13 -2.97 14.21
C PRO A 13 9.45 -2.80 14.99
N GLY A 14 10.12 -1.66 14.77
CA GLY A 14 11.44 -1.35 15.33
C GLY A 14 12.46 -0.83 14.29
N GLY A 15 12.24 -1.08 12.99
CA GLY A 15 13.04 -0.52 11.91
C GLY A 15 12.41 0.75 11.34
N ASP A 16 12.64 1.90 11.98
CA ASP A 16 12.21 3.25 11.58
C ASP A 16 10.84 3.39 10.87
N LEU A 17 9.79 3.56 11.68
CA LEU A 17 8.43 3.90 11.23
C LEU A 17 8.38 5.09 10.24
N ARG A 18 9.33 6.03 10.32
CA ARG A 18 9.38 7.18 9.41
C ARG A 18 9.70 6.75 7.99
N SER A 19 10.66 5.83 7.82
CA SER A 19 11.02 5.25 6.52
C SER A 19 9.86 4.49 5.89
N TYR A 20 9.08 3.75 6.69
CA TYR A 20 7.86 3.09 6.20
C TYR A 20 6.83 4.10 5.70
N ILE A 21 6.51 5.11 6.51
CA ILE A 21 5.53 6.15 6.14
C ILE A 21 5.99 6.92 4.90
N HIS A 22 7.29 7.20 4.79
CA HIS A 22 7.86 7.86 3.61
C HIS A 22 7.68 6.99 2.35
N SER A 23 7.99 5.70 2.44
CA SER A 23 7.81 4.75 1.33
C SER A 23 6.35 4.67 0.88
N VAL A 24 5.42 4.58 1.83
CA VAL A 24 3.98 4.58 1.57
C VAL A 24 3.51 5.89 0.91
N SER A 25 4.13 7.02 1.27
CA SER A 25 3.76 8.32 0.69
C SER A 25 4.19 8.49 -0.76
N ALA A 26 5.13 7.67 -1.26
CA ALA A 26 5.64 7.76 -2.63
C ALA A 26 4.70 7.13 -3.68
N PHE A 27 3.73 6.30 -3.26
CA PHE A 27 2.78 5.71 -4.19
C PHE A 27 1.81 6.77 -4.74
N PRO A 28 1.51 6.73 -6.05
CA PRO A 28 0.57 7.66 -6.68
C PRO A 28 -0.85 7.46 -6.15
N ILE A 29 -1.63 8.55 -6.13
CA ILE A 29 -3.06 8.50 -5.86
C ILE A 29 -3.76 8.12 -7.16
N LEU A 30 -4.63 7.13 -7.07
CA LEU A 30 -5.43 6.69 -8.20
C LEU A 30 -6.59 7.65 -8.44
N THR A 31 -6.93 7.85 -9.71
CA THR A 31 -8.20 8.42 -10.12
C THR A 31 -9.31 7.38 -9.98
N ALA A 32 -10.57 7.84 -9.95
CA ALA A 32 -11.72 6.94 -9.85
C ALA A 32 -11.78 5.92 -11.00
N ASP A 33 -11.39 6.34 -12.22
CA ASP A 33 -11.37 5.44 -13.38
C ASP A 33 -10.29 4.37 -13.25
N GLU A 34 -9.10 4.72 -12.75
CA GLU A 34 -8.03 3.77 -12.47
C GLU A 34 -8.44 2.76 -11.40
N GLU A 35 -9.08 3.21 -10.33
CA GLU A 35 -9.61 2.32 -9.28
C GLU A 35 -10.64 1.33 -9.84
N GLN A 36 -11.60 1.82 -10.65
CA GLN A 36 -12.61 0.97 -11.28
C GLN A 36 -11.97 -0.08 -12.19
N ASN A 37 -10.96 0.31 -12.96
CA ASN A 37 -10.25 -0.60 -13.86
C ASN A 37 -9.47 -1.67 -13.09
N LEU A 38 -8.74 -1.29 -12.03
CA LEU A 38 -8.01 -2.24 -11.19
C LEU A 38 -8.95 -3.17 -10.43
N ALA A 39 -10.06 -2.65 -9.91
CA ALA A 39 -11.07 -3.44 -9.20
C ALA A 39 -11.73 -4.46 -10.13
N ARG A 40 -12.01 -4.06 -11.38
CA ARG A 40 -12.58 -4.96 -12.40
C ARG A 40 -11.60 -6.06 -12.78
N ARG A 41 -10.32 -5.74 -13.03
CA ARG A 41 -9.26 -6.73 -13.29
C ARG A 41 -9.08 -7.72 -12.14
N LEU A 42 -9.12 -7.24 -10.90
CA LEU A 42 -9.07 -8.10 -9.72
C LEU A 42 -10.29 -9.03 -9.67
N PHE A 43 -11.49 -8.51 -9.92
CA PHE A 43 -12.73 -9.28 -9.80
C PHE A 43 -12.93 -10.30 -10.92
N ASP A 44 -12.71 -9.88 -12.17
CA ASP A 44 -12.94 -10.69 -13.37
C ASP A 44 -11.81 -11.70 -13.60
N ASP A 45 -10.56 -11.26 -13.44
CA ASP A 45 -9.37 -12.05 -13.82
C ASP A 45 -8.59 -12.57 -12.60
N GLY A 46 -8.94 -12.18 -11.38
CA GLY A 46 -8.20 -12.56 -10.18
C GLY A 46 -6.82 -11.91 -10.09
N ASP A 47 -6.62 -10.77 -10.76
CA ASP A 47 -5.32 -10.11 -10.90
C ASP A 47 -4.76 -9.60 -9.54
N LEU A 48 -3.82 -10.36 -8.99
CA LEU A 48 -3.18 -10.05 -7.70
C LEU A 48 -2.29 -8.81 -7.77
N ASP A 49 -1.78 -8.45 -8.95
CA ASP A 49 -1.03 -7.21 -9.11
C ASP A 49 -1.97 -6.00 -9.09
N ALA A 50 -3.17 -6.12 -9.67
CA ALA A 50 -4.21 -5.11 -9.52
C ALA A 50 -4.66 -4.93 -8.06
N ALA A 51 -4.80 -6.03 -7.30
CA ALA A 51 -5.05 -5.96 -5.86
C ALA A 51 -3.91 -5.25 -5.11
N ARG A 52 -2.66 -5.57 -5.44
CA ARG A 52 -1.49 -4.94 -4.82
C ARG A 52 -1.50 -3.43 -5.06
N GLU A 53 -1.77 -3.01 -6.30
CA GLU A 53 -1.79 -1.60 -6.67
C GLU A 53 -2.89 -0.83 -5.94
N LEU A 54 -4.10 -1.39 -5.85
CA LEU A 54 -5.19 -0.85 -5.05
C LEU A 54 -4.80 -0.71 -3.57
N ILE A 55 -4.18 -1.72 -2.98
CA ILE A 55 -3.79 -1.67 -1.56
C ILE A 55 -2.74 -0.59 -1.34
N LEU A 56 -1.67 -0.57 -2.15
CA LEU A 56 -0.54 0.34 -1.98
C LEU A 56 -0.93 1.81 -2.14
N SER A 57 -1.78 2.14 -3.10
CA SER A 57 -2.27 3.53 -3.29
C SER A 57 -3.09 4.04 -2.10
N HIS A 58 -3.78 3.13 -1.37
CA HIS A 58 -4.62 3.46 -0.22
C HIS A 58 -3.88 3.45 1.13
N LEU A 59 -2.64 2.98 1.20
CA LEU A 59 -1.90 2.91 2.46
C LEU A 59 -1.70 4.29 3.12
N ARG A 60 -1.62 5.37 2.34
CA ARG A 60 -1.57 6.75 2.88
C ARG A 60 -2.79 7.07 3.74
N PHE A 61 -3.97 6.64 3.31
CA PHE A 61 -5.22 6.82 4.06
C PHE A 61 -5.22 5.98 5.34
N VAL A 62 -4.78 4.71 5.26
CA VAL A 62 -4.65 3.84 6.44
C VAL A 62 -3.71 4.46 7.48
N VAL A 63 -2.55 4.99 7.06
CA VAL A 63 -1.61 5.69 7.95
C VAL A 63 -2.26 6.93 8.59
N HIS A 64 -3.06 7.67 7.84
CA HIS A 64 -3.79 8.83 8.37
C HIS A 64 -4.79 8.40 9.46
N ILE A 65 -5.62 7.39 9.20
CA ILE A 65 -6.56 6.86 10.19
C ILE A 65 -5.82 6.31 11.42
N ALA A 66 -4.78 5.49 11.23
CA ALA A 66 -4.04 4.92 12.36
C ALA A 66 -3.44 5.99 13.28
N ARG A 67 -3.03 7.14 12.74
CA ARG A 67 -2.51 8.27 13.54
C ARG A 67 -3.56 8.92 14.45
N THR A 68 -4.85 8.83 14.14
CA THR A 68 -5.89 9.37 15.03
C THR A 68 -6.04 8.57 16.32
N TYR A 69 -5.63 7.31 16.31
CA TYR A 69 -5.57 6.43 17.48
C TYR A 69 -4.25 6.53 18.25
N ARG A 70 -3.38 7.49 17.92
CA ARG A 70 -2.13 7.70 18.65
C ARG A 70 -2.42 8.07 20.11
N GLY A 71 -1.86 7.32 21.05
CA GLY A 71 -2.07 7.52 22.49
C GLY A 71 -3.21 6.69 23.09
N TYR A 72 -3.91 5.89 22.27
CA TYR A 72 -4.87 4.86 22.72
C TYR A 72 -4.21 3.47 22.90
N GLY A 73 -2.87 3.43 22.96
CA GLY A 73 -2.06 2.24 23.15
C GLY A 73 -1.18 2.36 24.37
#